data_AF-A0A820NUQ9-F1
#
_entry.id   AF-A0A820NUQ9-F1
#
_cell.length_a   1.000
_cell.length_b   1.000
_cell.length_c   1.000
_cell.angle_alpha   90.00
_cell.angle_beta   90.00
_cell.angle_gamma   90.00
#
_symmetry.space_group_name_H-M   'P 1'
#
loop_
_entity.id
_entity.type
_entity.pdbx_description
1 polymer ?
#
loop_
_entity_poly.entity_id
_entity_poly.type
_entity_poly.pdbx_seq_one_letter_code
_entity_poly.pdbx_strand_id
1 'polypeptide(L)'
;VLTLDVNRGKGGAGVLSARGQWILFADADGATKFSDFTKVENKARDNIKNNNIVVCGSRRHLEQDSVSKRSAFRTLLMYVFHFEVWLFAVKSIRDTQCGFKLFSRESARRIFSQMHVERW
;
A
#
# COMPACT_ATOMS: atom_id res chain seq x y z
N VAL A 1 11.46 11.12 -13.95
CA VAL A 1 12.12 10.54 -12.76
C VAL A 1 12.40 11.67 -11.79
N LEU A 2 12.11 11.49 -10.50
CA LEU A 2 12.41 12.47 -9.46
C LEU A 2 13.68 12.04 -8.74
N THR A 3 14.70 12.88 -8.75
CA THR A 3 15.96 12.65 -8.02
C THR A 3 15.93 13.50 -6.76
N LEU A 4 16.18 12.89 -5.61
CA LEU A 4 16.28 13.58 -4.34
C LEU A 4 17.74 13.60 -3.89
N ASP A 5 18.19 14.71 -3.33
CA ASP A 5 19.54 14.83 -2.76
C ASP A 5 19.72 13.91 -1.54
N VAL A 6 18.64 13.63 -0.82
CA VAL A 6 18.61 12.75 0.35
C VAL A 6 17.52 11.70 0.20
N ASN A 7 17.83 10.44 0.53
CA ASN A 7 16.85 9.36 0.54
C ASN A 7 15.81 9.57 1.65
N ARG A 8 14.55 9.81 1.25
CA ARG A 8 13.38 9.97 2.13
C ARG A 8 12.46 8.74 2.14
N GLY A 9 13.05 7.56 1.95
CA GLY A 9 12.37 6.28 1.97
C GLY A 9 11.33 6.13 0.86
N LYS A 10 10.41 5.20 1.07
CA LYS A 10 9.46 4.81 0.04
C LYS A 10 8.32 5.81 -0.09
N GLY A 11 8.16 6.37 -1.28
CA GLY A 11 6.88 6.89 -1.76
C GLY A 11 6.51 8.32 -1.45
N GLY A 12 7.00 8.90 -0.35
CA GLY A 12 6.58 10.23 0.10
C GLY A 12 6.72 11.30 -0.99
N ALA A 13 7.94 11.48 -1.50
CA ALA A 13 8.22 12.48 -2.53
C ALA A 13 7.52 12.18 -3.86
N GLY A 14 7.44 10.91 -4.26
CA GLY A 14 6.81 10.50 -5.52
C GLY A 14 5.30 10.74 -5.51
N VAL A 15 4.63 10.38 -4.42
CA VAL A 15 3.19 10.57 -4.26
C VAL A 15 2.84 12.05 -4.17
N LEU A 16 3.58 12.84 -3.39
CA LEU A 16 3.32 14.28 -3.23
C LEU A 16 3.60 15.07 -4.52
N SER A 17 4.48 14.56 -5.39
CA SER A 17 4.79 15.18 -6.69
C SER A 17 3.81 14.77 -7.81
N ALA A 18 2.95 13.78 -7.58
CA ALA A 18 2.05 13.25 -8.60
C ALA A 18 0.94 14.23 -8.99
N ARG A 19 0.61 14.26 -10.30
CA ARG A 19 -0.38 15.18 -10.88
C ARG A 19 -1.67 14.49 -11.37
N GLY A 20 -1.86 13.20 -11.09
CA GLY A 20 -3.12 12.50 -11.38
C GLY A 20 -4.23 12.87 -10.40
N GLN A 21 -5.49 12.73 -10.80
CA GLN A 21 -6.62 12.68 -9.87
C GLN A 21 -6.55 11.43 -8.99
N TRP A 22 -6.05 10.34 -9.58
CA TRP A 22 -5.76 9.08 -8.93
C TRP A 22 -4.25 8.86 -8.92
N ILE A 23 -3.73 8.38 -7.79
CA ILE A 23 -2.30 8.14 -7.58
C ILE A 23 -2.16 6.68 -7.17
N LEU A 24 -1.51 5.88 -8.02
CA LEU A 24 -1.17 4.49 -7.73
C LEU A 24 0.22 4.44 -7.10
N PHE A 25 0.33 3.84 -5.93
CA PHE A 25 1.59 3.44 -5.33
C PHE A 25 1.84 1.96 -5.64
N ALA A 26 3.01 1.64 -6.19
CA ALA A 26 3.44 0.29 -6.50
C ALA A 26 4.96 0.17 -6.33
N ASP A 27 5.43 -1.02 -5.95
CA ASP A 27 6.86 -1.33 -5.92
C ASP A 27 7.39 -1.51 -7.35
N ALA A 28 8.64 -1.11 -7.58
CA ALA A 28 9.30 -1.21 -8.88
C ALA A 28 9.83 -2.62 -9.21
N ASP A 29 9.69 -3.58 -8.29
CA ASP A 29 10.19 -4.95 -8.40
C ASP A 29 9.28 -5.89 -9.22
N GLY A 30 8.14 -5.38 -9.71
CA GLY A 30 7.19 -6.17 -10.48
C GLY A 30 6.37 -7.15 -9.64
N ALA A 31 6.34 -7.00 -8.30
CA ALA A 31 5.54 -7.86 -7.43
C ALA A 31 4.02 -7.76 -7.69
N THR A 32 3.57 -6.72 -8.41
CA THR A 32 2.18 -6.53 -8.85
C THR A 32 2.08 -6.39 -10.35
N LYS A 33 1.04 -6.97 -10.95
CA LYS A 33 0.83 -6.94 -12.41
C LYS A 33 -0.04 -5.75 -12.79
N PHE A 34 0.12 -5.24 -14.02
CA PHE A 34 -0.76 -4.19 -14.55
C PHE A 34 -2.24 -4.58 -14.53
N SER A 35 -2.57 -5.87 -14.69
CA SER A 35 -3.95 -6.36 -14.60
C SER A 35 -4.57 -6.21 -13.19
N ASP A 36 -3.75 -6.06 -12.14
CA ASP A 36 -4.25 -5.79 -10.79
C ASP A 36 -4.72 -4.33 -10.62
N PHE A 37 -4.24 -3.41 -11.47
CA PHE A 37 -4.70 -2.02 -11.48
C PHE A 37 -6.20 -1.92 -11.77
N THR A 38 -6.71 -2.67 -12.76
CA THR A 38 -8.13 -2.66 -13.12
C THR A 38 -9.03 -3.02 -11.94
N LYS A 39 -8.58 -3.94 -11.06
CA LYS A 39 -9.33 -4.35 -9.87
C LYS A 39 -9.46 -3.20 -8.86
N VAL A 40 -8.37 -2.51 -8.56
CA VAL A 40 -8.37 -1.40 -7.60
C VAL A 40 -9.06 -0.16 -8.18
N GLU A 41 -8.93 0.07 -9.49
CA GLU A 41 -9.62 1.16 -10.19
C GLU A 41 -11.14 0.97 -10.16
N ASN A 42 -11.65 -0.22 -10.49
CA ASN A 42 -13.08 -0.49 -10.43
C ASN A 42 -13.65 -0.25 -9.03
N LYS A 43 -12.93 -0.69 -7.98
CA LYS A 43 -13.33 -0.44 -6.59
C LYS A 43 -13.32 1.04 -6.20
N ALA A 44 -12.41 1.82 -6.77
CA ALA A 44 -12.39 3.27 -6.59
C ALA A 44 -13.59 3.92 -7.29
N ARG A 45 -13.92 3.48 -8.52
CA ARG A 45 -15.07 3.97 -9.30
C ARG A 45 -16.42 3.67 -8.63
N ASP A 46 -16.57 2.51 -8.00
CA ASP A 46 -17.77 2.15 -7.22
C ASP A 46 -18.07 3.18 -6.11
N ASN A 47 -17.04 3.90 -5.64
CA ASN A 47 -17.12 4.84 -4.53
C ASN A 47 -16.93 6.30 -4.93
N ILE A 48 -16.95 6.64 -6.22
CA ILE A 48 -16.50 7.93 -6.77
C ILE A 48 -17.21 9.18 -6.20
N LYS A 49 -18.37 9.01 -5.55
CA LYS A 49 -19.05 10.09 -4.82
C LYS A 49 -18.25 10.61 -3.62
N ASN A 50 -17.28 9.82 -3.13
CA ASN A 50 -16.40 10.19 -2.03
C ASN A 50 -15.11 10.81 -2.57
N ASN A 51 -14.75 11.98 -2.06
CA ASN A 51 -13.48 12.62 -2.42
C ASN A 51 -12.27 12.01 -1.70
N ASN A 52 -12.50 11.21 -0.65
CA ASN A 52 -11.45 10.60 0.17
C ASN A 52 -11.47 9.09 0.01
N ILE A 53 -10.79 8.59 -1.02
CA ILE A 53 -10.73 7.17 -1.34
C ILE A 53 -9.29 6.66 -1.23
N VAL A 54 -9.16 5.53 -0.56
CA VAL A 54 -7.97 4.68 -0.53
C VAL A 54 -8.40 3.25 -0.80
N VAL A 55 -7.84 2.64 -1.84
CA VAL A 55 -8.07 1.23 -2.18
C VAL A 55 -6.77 0.46 -1.99
N CYS A 56 -6.77 -0.50 -1.08
CA CYS A 56 -5.62 -1.37 -0.83
C CYS A 56 -5.74 -2.66 -1.63
N GLY A 57 -4.69 -2.99 -2.40
CA GLY A 57 -4.52 -4.33 -2.94
C GLY A 57 -4.31 -5.35 -1.82
N SER A 58 -4.54 -6.63 -2.09
CA SER A 58 -4.28 -7.70 -1.12
C SER A 58 -3.57 -8.88 -1.75
N ARG A 59 -2.48 -9.30 -1.11
CA ARG A 59 -1.69 -10.50 -1.42
C ARG A 59 -2.09 -11.72 -0.60
N ARG A 60 -3.18 -11.63 0.19
CA ARG A 60 -3.65 -12.73 1.04
C ARG A 60 -3.88 -14.03 0.26
N HIS A 61 -4.34 -13.92 -0.99
CA HIS A 61 -4.53 -15.07 -1.88
C HIS A 61 -3.23 -15.81 -2.23
N LEU A 62 -2.06 -15.18 -2.09
CA LEU A 62 -0.74 -15.77 -2.31
C LEU A 62 -0.08 -16.25 -1.01
N GLU A 63 -0.70 -16.01 0.15
CA GLU A 63 -0.08 -16.26 1.44
C GLU A 63 0.18 -17.75 1.65
N GLN A 64 -0.79 -18.62 1.32
CA GLN A 64 -0.66 -20.07 1.47
C GLN A 64 0.52 -20.64 0.68
N ASP A 65 0.66 -20.28 -0.59
CA ASP A 65 1.79 -20.68 -1.43
C ASP A 65 3.13 -20.10 -0.97
N SER A 66 3.08 -18.95 -0.28
CA SER A 66 4.28 -18.29 0.21
C SER A 66 4.75 -18.86 1.54
N VAL A 67 3.84 -19.29 2.42
CA VAL A 67 4.16 -19.87 3.74
C VAL A 67 4.89 -21.20 3.57
N SER A 68 4.50 -22.02 2.58
CA SER A 68 5.14 -23.31 2.31
C SER A 68 6.63 -23.22 1.92
N LYS A 69 7.08 -22.05 1.43
CA LYS A 69 8.47 -21.83 0.98
C LYS A 69 9.34 -21.06 2.00
N ARG A 70 8.78 -20.61 3.13
CA ARG A 70 9.46 -19.72 4.09
C ARG A 70 9.86 -20.49 5.35
N SER A 71 10.94 -20.04 6.01
CA SER A 71 11.29 -20.59 7.32
C SER A 71 10.17 -20.34 8.34
N ALA A 72 9.99 -21.28 9.27
CA ALA A 72 8.97 -21.18 10.31
C ALA A 72 9.12 -19.88 11.13
N PHE A 73 10.35 -19.45 11.40
CA PHE A 73 10.64 -18.20 12.10
C PHE A 73 10.14 -16.96 11.35
N ARG A 74 10.37 -16.90 10.02
CA ARG A 74 9.88 -15.78 9.21
C ARG A 74 8.36 -15.72 9.17
N THR A 75 7.72 -16.89 9.12
CA THR A 75 6.26 -17.01 9.14
C THR A 75 5.69 -16.58 10.50
N LEU A 76 6.32 -16.98 11.60
CA LEU A 76 5.93 -16.57 12.95
C LEU A 76 5.98 -15.04 13.12
N LEU A 77 7.10 -14.41 12.75
CA LEU A 77 7.26 -12.96 12.84
C LEU A 77 6.18 -12.20 12.05
N MET A 78 5.85 -12.71 10.85
CA MET A 78 4.78 -12.13 10.04
C MET A 78 3.42 -12.22 10.75
N TYR A 79 3.07 -13.36 11.35
CA TYR A 79 1.80 -13.51 12.06
C TYR A 79 1.72 -12.66 13.32
N VAL A 80 2.80 -12.59 14.11
CA VAL A 80 2.87 -11.74 15.30
C VAL A 80 2.65 -10.28 14.91
N PHE A 81 3.36 -9.80 13.88
CA PHE A 81 3.20 -8.43 13.42
C PHE A 81 1.79 -8.15 12.87
N HIS A 82 1.21 -9.08 12.10
CA HIS A 82 -0.19 -8.96 11.66
C HIS A 82 -1.16 -8.87 12.84
N PHE A 83 -0.94 -9.66 13.90
CA PHE A 83 -1.76 -9.62 15.11
C PHE A 83 -1.65 -8.28 15.84
N GLU A 84 -0.44 -7.74 16.02
CA GLU A 84 -0.23 -6.42 16.63
C GLU A 84 -0.93 -5.31 15.86
N VAL A 85 -0.75 -5.26 14.54
CA VAL A 85 -1.40 -4.26 13.68
C VAL A 85 -2.92 -4.40 13.72
N TRP A 86 -3.43 -5.63 13.71
CA TRP A 86 -4.87 -5.89 13.84
C TRP A 86 -5.42 -5.45 15.20
N LEU A 87 -4.67 -5.68 16.28
CA LEU A 87 -5.09 -5.37 17.65
C LEU A 87 -5.10 -3.85 17.91
N PHE A 88 -4.05 -3.14 17.48
CA PHE A 88 -3.82 -1.74 17.85
C PHE A 88 -4.14 -0.70 16.77
N ALA A 89 -4.15 -1.07 15.48
CA ALA A 89 -4.29 -0.08 14.40
C ALA A 89 -5.59 -0.22 13.60
N VAL A 90 -5.83 -1.37 12.95
CA VAL A 90 -6.99 -1.52 12.06
C VAL A 90 -7.52 -2.95 12.00
N LYS A 91 -8.74 -3.14 12.50
CA LYS A 91 -9.41 -4.45 12.55
C LYS A 91 -10.10 -4.85 11.25
N SER A 92 -10.47 -3.88 10.42
CA SER A 92 -11.26 -4.10 9.19
C SER A 92 -10.42 -4.43 7.95
N ILE A 93 -9.13 -4.09 7.96
CA ILE A 93 -8.22 -4.30 6.82
C ILE A 93 -7.43 -5.58 7.03
N ARG A 94 -7.64 -6.57 6.16
CA ARG A 94 -6.99 -7.88 6.27
C ARG A 94 -5.54 -7.90 5.82
N ASP A 95 -5.13 -7.02 4.91
CA ASP A 95 -3.75 -6.94 4.42
C ASP A 95 -3.28 -5.48 4.48
N THR A 96 -2.65 -5.15 5.60
CA THR A 96 -2.17 -3.78 5.87
C THR A 96 -0.81 -3.50 5.23
N GLN A 97 -0.10 -4.56 4.80
CA GLN A 97 1.30 -4.54 4.40
C GLN A 97 1.50 -4.57 2.89
N CYS A 98 0.43 -4.73 2.11
CA CYS A 98 0.51 -4.62 0.67
C CYS A 98 0.91 -3.20 0.25
N GLY A 99 2.02 -3.07 -0.49
CA GLY A 99 2.45 -1.80 -1.06
C GLY A 99 1.46 -1.28 -2.10
N PHE A 100 0.82 -2.16 -2.87
CA PHE A 100 -0.06 -1.77 -3.97
C PHE A 100 -1.34 -1.07 -3.50
N LYS A 101 -1.39 0.27 -3.65
CA LYS A 101 -2.49 1.10 -3.14
C LYS A 101 -2.85 2.21 -4.13
N LEU A 102 -4.15 2.41 -4.34
CA LEU A 102 -4.68 3.49 -5.16
C LEU A 102 -5.30 4.55 -4.25
N PHE A 103 -4.87 5.81 -4.42
CA PHE A 103 -5.33 6.95 -3.63
C PHE A 103 -6.05 7.94 -4.53
N SER A 104 -7.14 8.50 -4.04
CA SER A 104 -7.57 9.83 -4.50
C SER A 104 -6.48 10.85 -4.15
N ARG A 105 -6.32 11.88 -4.99
CA ARG A 105 -5.35 12.95 -4.73
C ARG A 105 -5.53 13.56 -3.33
N GLU A 106 -6.77 13.78 -2.90
CA GLU A 106 -7.07 14.40 -1.61
C GLU A 106 -6.60 13.52 -0.45
N SER A 107 -6.90 12.22 -0.49
CA SER A 107 -6.40 11.27 0.50
C SER A 107 -4.87 11.18 0.49
N ALA A 108 -4.24 11.16 -0.68
CA ALA A 108 -2.78 11.14 -0.79
C ALA A 108 -2.14 12.37 -0.12
N ARG A 109 -2.65 13.58 -0.37
CA ARG A 109 -2.11 14.79 0.26
C ARG A 109 -2.27 14.78 1.78
N ARG A 110 -3.44 14.36 2.27
CA ARG A 110 -3.71 14.28 3.72
C ARG A 110 -2.82 13.26 4.43
N ILE A 111 -2.64 12.08 3.83
CA ILE A 111 -1.87 10.99 4.45
C ILE A 111 -0.37 11.29 4.39
N PHE A 112 0.15 11.63 3.21
CA PHE A 112 1.60 11.72 3.01
C PHE A 112 2.19 13.03 3.54
N SER A 113 1.40 14.09 3.76
CA SER A 113 1.88 15.31 4.45
C SER A 113 2.08 15.14 5.96
N GLN A 114 1.45 14.12 6.55
CA GLN A 114 1.55 13.82 7.99
C GLN A 114 2.56 12.70 8.29
N MET A 115 3.28 12.22 7.26
CA MET A 115 4.23 11.14 7.39
C MET A 115 5.56 11.69 7.95
N HIS A 116 5.82 11.43 9.23
CA HIS A 116 7.09 11.80 9.88
C HIS A 116 8.17 10.72 9.79
N VAL A 117 7.75 9.47 9.54
CA VAL A 117 8.67 8.34 9.36
C VAL A 117 9.01 8.24 7.88
N GLU A 118 10.07 8.93 7.48
CA GLU A 118 10.57 8.94 6.10
C GLU A 118 11.51 7.75 5.81
N ARG A 119 11.80 6.84 6.74
CA ARG A 119 12.71 5.71 6.51
C ARG A 119 12.04 4.38 6.83
N TRP A 120 12.18 3.43 5.89
CA TRP A 120 11.86 2.01 5.98
C TRP A 120 12.89 1.24 5.17
#